data_AF-A0A3P6SBJ4-F1
#
_entry.id   AF-A0A3P6SBJ4-F1
#
_cell.length_a   1.000
_cell.length_b   1.000
_cell.length_c   1.000
_cell.angle_alpha   90.00
_cell.angle_beta   90.00
_cell.angle_gamma   90.00
#
_symmetry.space_group_name_H-M   'P 1'
#
loop_
_entity.id
_entity.type
_entity.pdbx_description
1 polymer ?
#
loop_
_entity_poly.entity_id
_entity_poly.type
_entity_poly.pdbx_seq_one_letter_code
_entity_poly.pdbx_strand_id
1 'polypeptide(L)'
;MGTVCDVRTGQCHCQEGATGARCDQCIQSYLRIPTYGCRRCDECVHHLVADVDRFGYDVEHLNQSISNISSATVVGARLSRNSKNVAKFAEMAELLSGSEYNNFVGDARGTLSNMSLLFNSAER
;
A
#
# COMPACT_ATOMS: atom_id res chain seq x y z
N MET A 1 37.04 -7.89 -4.84
CA MET A 1 36.74 -8.48 -3.51
C MET A 1 37.57 -9.75 -3.38
N GLY A 2 38.86 -9.61 -3.04
CA GLY A 2 39.75 -10.77 -2.94
C GLY A 2 39.77 -11.27 -1.50
N THR A 3 39.22 -12.46 -1.26
CA THR A 3 39.47 -13.24 -0.04
C THR A 3 40.53 -14.27 -0.37
N VAL A 4 41.64 -14.25 0.37
CA VAL A 4 42.62 -15.34 0.32
C VAL A 4 42.06 -16.44 1.22
N CYS A 5 41.76 -17.59 0.61
CA CYS A 5 41.22 -18.75 1.32
C CYS A 5 42.27 -19.85 1.37
N ASP A 6 42.38 -20.48 2.53
CA ASP A 6 43.23 -21.63 2.71
C ASP A 6 42.63 -22.83 1.95
N VAL A 7 43.40 -23.36 1.00
CA VAL A 7 42.96 -24.42 0.08
C VAL A 7 42.77 -25.79 0.76
N ARG A 8 43.32 -25.98 1.96
CA ARG A 8 43.25 -27.26 2.71
C ARG A 8 42.09 -27.29 3.70
N THR A 9 41.80 -26.15 4.33
CA THR A 9 40.75 -26.01 5.35
C THR A 9 39.46 -25.40 4.80
N GLY A 10 39.53 -24.71 3.65
CA GLY A 10 38.42 -23.97 3.07
C GLY A 10 38.10 -22.65 3.78
N GLN A 11 38.88 -22.28 4.80
CA GLN A 11 38.64 -21.08 5.59
C GLN A 11 39.22 -19.85 4.92
N CYS A 12 38.38 -18.82 4.74
CA CYS A 12 38.78 -17.55 4.15
C CYS A 12 39.17 -16.53 5.23
N HIS A 13 40.20 -15.73 4.93
CA HIS A 13 40.51 -14.55 5.74
C HIS A 13 39.60 -13.39 5.32
N CYS A 14 38.69 -13.00 6.21
CA CYS A 14 37.69 -11.97 5.91
C CYS A 14 38.24 -10.56 6.06
N GLN A 15 37.83 -9.68 5.13
CA GLN A 15 38.05 -8.24 5.30
C GLN A 15 37.17 -7.70 6.44
N GLU A 16 37.51 -6.51 6.93
CA GLU A 16 36.74 -5.85 7.98
C GLU A 16 35.25 -5.80 7.66
N GLY A 17 34.42 -6.17 8.62
CA GLY A 17 32.97 -6.16 8.46
C GLY A 17 32.37 -7.40 7.79
N ALA A 18 33.18 -8.30 7.24
CA ALA A 18 32.72 -9.55 6.63
C ALA A 18 32.87 -10.75 7.57
N THR A 19 31.97 -11.73 7.44
CA THR A 19 31.91 -12.97 8.24
C THR A 19 31.38 -14.15 7.41
N GLY A 20 31.34 -15.33 8.01
CA GLY A 20 31.01 -16.59 7.37
C GLY A 20 32.24 -17.30 6.78
N ALA A 21 32.11 -18.60 6.50
CA ALA A 21 33.22 -19.43 6.01
C ALA A 21 33.87 -18.88 4.73
N ARG A 22 33.08 -18.18 3.91
CA ARG A 22 33.49 -17.59 2.63
C ARG A 22 33.52 -16.06 2.63
N CYS A 23 33.32 -15.42 3.79
CA CYS A 23 33.29 -13.97 3.93
C CYS A 23 32.24 -13.28 3.04
N ASP A 24 31.10 -13.95 2.83
CA ASP A 24 29.99 -13.51 1.98
C ASP A 24 28.85 -12.85 2.77
N GLN A 25 28.92 -12.88 4.09
CA GLN A 25 27.99 -12.22 5.00
C GLN A 25 28.65 -10.99 5.62
N CYS A 26 27.87 -9.95 5.89
CA CYS A 26 28.35 -8.84 6.72
C CYS A 26 28.01 -9.09 8.19
N ILE A 27 28.89 -8.67 9.09
CA ILE A 27 28.58 -8.66 10.52
C ILE A 27 27.45 -7.67 10.82
N GLN A 28 26.86 -7.76 12.02
CA GLN A 28 25.82 -6.84 12.46
C GLN A 28 26.28 -5.38 12.30
N SER A 29 25.37 -4.52 11.84
CA SER A 29 25.62 -3.10 11.56
C SER A 29 26.57 -2.79 10.38
N TYR A 30 26.96 -3.79 9.59
CA TYR A 30 27.63 -3.60 8.31
C TYR A 30 26.66 -3.97 7.18
N LEU A 31 26.66 -3.16 6.11
CA LEU A 31 25.86 -3.37 4.92
C LEU A 31 26.77 -3.68 3.74
N ARG A 32 26.29 -4.55 2.85
CA ARG A 32 27.02 -4.93 1.64
C ARG A 32 26.82 -3.88 0.56
N ILE A 33 27.85 -3.08 0.31
CA ILE A 33 27.85 -2.06 -0.73
C ILE A 33 28.49 -2.65 -2.01
N PRO A 34 27.81 -2.61 -3.18
CA PRO A 34 28.41 -3.03 -4.43
C PRO A 34 29.78 -2.38 -4.63
N THR A 35 30.76 -3.15 -5.09
CA THR A 35 32.18 -2.74 -5.27
C THR A 35 33.00 -2.44 -4.00
N TYR A 36 32.37 -2.05 -2.88
CA TYR A 36 33.06 -1.65 -1.64
C TYR A 36 33.06 -2.70 -0.52
N GLY A 37 32.28 -3.77 -0.66
CA GLY A 37 32.19 -4.85 0.32
C GLY A 37 31.33 -4.48 1.51
N CYS A 38 31.58 -5.12 2.66
CA CYS A 38 30.89 -4.79 3.90
C CYS A 38 31.41 -3.46 4.46
N ARG A 39 30.52 -2.50 4.65
CA ARG A 39 30.83 -1.19 5.21
C ARG A 39 29.87 -0.85 6.33
N ARG A 40 30.39 -0.19 7.36
CA ARG A 40 29.56 0.44 8.38
C ARG A 40 28.91 1.67 7.77
N CYS A 41 27.59 1.77 7.90
CA CYS A 41 26.84 2.93 7.46
C CYS A 41 26.45 3.80 8.67
N ASP A 42 25.98 5.00 8.41
CA ASP A 42 25.42 5.86 9.44
C ASP A 42 24.04 5.38 9.89
N GLU A 43 23.53 6.01 10.93
CA GLU A 43 22.22 5.70 11.50
C GLU A 43 21.08 5.93 10.50
N CYS A 44 21.16 6.96 9.65
CA CYS A 44 20.13 7.27 8.65
C CYS A 44 19.95 6.12 7.66
N VAL A 45 21.04 5.53 7.19
CA VAL A 45 21.00 4.38 6.28
C VAL A 45 20.43 3.15 6.98
N HIS A 46 20.72 2.94 8.27
CA HIS A 46 20.15 1.82 9.02
C HIS A 46 18.63 1.94 9.18
N HIS A 47 18.10 3.13 9.50
CA HIS A 47 16.66 3.36 9.55
C HIS A 47 16.01 3.15 8.19
N LEU A 48 16.63 3.64 7.11
CA LEU A 48 16.10 3.45 5.76
C LEU A 48 16.02 1.96 5.37
N VAL A 49 17.04 1.16 5.69
CA VAL A 49 17.02 -0.29 5.41
C VAL A 49 15.89 -0.96 6.19
N ALA A 50 15.73 -0.62 7.48
CA ALA A 50 14.64 -1.15 8.29
C ALA A 50 13.25 -0.77 7.73
N ASP A 51 13.08 0.46 7.27
CA ASP A 51 11.83 0.93 6.65
C ASP A 51 11.54 0.21 5.32
N VAL A 52 12.57 -0.01 4.49
CA VAL A 52 12.43 -0.74 3.23
C VAL A 52 12.09 -2.22 3.47
N ASP A 53 12.73 -2.86 4.45
CA ASP A 53 12.43 -4.24 4.84
C ASP A 53 10.99 -4.37 5.36
N ARG A 54 10.56 -3.42 6.20
CA ARG A 54 9.17 -3.36 6.70
C ARG A 54 8.18 -3.16 5.56
N PHE A 55 8.48 -2.27 4.64
CA PHE A 55 7.64 -2.05 3.46
C PHE A 55 7.50 -3.32 2.62
N GLY A 56 8.58 -4.10 2.47
CA GLY A 56 8.54 -5.39 1.80
C GLY A 56 7.52 -6.35 2.43
N TYR A 57 7.55 -6.48 3.76
CA TYR A 57 6.57 -7.28 4.50
C TYR A 57 5.13 -6.75 4.32
N ASP A 58 4.93 -5.45 4.45
CA ASP A 58 3.62 -4.82 4.33
C ASP A 58 3.03 -5.03 2.92
N VAL A 59 3.85 -4.91 1.86
CA VAL A 59 3.41 -5.16 0.48
C VAL A 59 3.04 -6.61 0.26
N GLU A 60 3.81 -7.56 0.79
CA GLU A 60 3.49 -8.99 0.65
C GLU A 60 2.20 -9.36 1.40
N HIS A 61 2.02 -8.82 2.61
CA HIS A 61 0.78 -9.00 3.37
C HIS A 61 -0.43 -8.38 2.67
N LEU A 62 -0.28 -7.19 2.08
CA LEU A 62 -1.32 -6.55 1.29
C LEU A 62 -1.63 -7.34 0.03
N ASN A 63 -0.63 -7.88 -0.65
CA ASN A 63 -0.84 -8.73 -1.83
C ASN A 63 -1.71 -9.95 -1.50
N GLN A 64 -1.44 -10.63 -0.38
CA GLN A 64 -2.27 -11.75 0.09
C GLN A 64 -3.69 -11.33 0.45
N SER A 65 -3.84 -10.15 1.05
CA SER A 65 -5.15 -9.62 1.43
C SER A 65 -5.97 -9.19 0.21
N ILE A 66 -5.32 -8.70 -0.85
CA ILE A 66 -5.98 -8.15 -2.05
C ILE A 66 -6.22 -9.22 -3.12
N SER A 67 -5.39 -10.26 -3.21
CA SER A 67 -5.49 -11.29 -4.25
C SER A 67 -6.84 -12.01 -4.26
N ASN A 68 -7.50 -12.11 -3.11
CA ASN A 68 -8.79 -12.80 -2.95
C ASN A 68 -9.98 -11.84 -2.87
N ILE A 69 -9.77 -10.53 -3.07
CA ILE A 69 -10.86 -9.55 -3.07
C ILE A 69 -11.42 -9.43 -4.49
N SER A 70 -12.68 -9.83 -4.66
CA SER A 70 -13.39 -9.61 -5.93
C SER A 70 -13.56 -8.12 -6.22
N SER A 71 -13.34 -7.73 -7.48
CA SER A 71 -13.64 -6.37 -7.95
C SER A 71 -15.10 -6.01 -7.70
N ALA A 72 -16.01 -6.99 -7.78
CA ALA A 72 -17.42 -6.80 -7.46
C ALA A 72 -17.65 -6.40 -6.00
N THR A 73 -16.87 -6.92 -5.04
CA THR A 73 -16.96 -6.53 -3.63
C THR A 73 -16.54 -5.08 -3.43
N VAL A 74 -15.44 -4.65 -4.07
CA VAL A 74 -14.95 -3.26 -3.98
C VAL A 74 -15.91 -2.29 -4.65
N VAL A 75 -16.36 -2.63 -5.86
CA VAL A 75 -17.34 -1.83 -6.61
C VAL A 75 -18.65 -1.77 -5.83
N GLY A 76 -19.14 -2.90 -5.32
CA GLY A 76 -20.35 -2.98 -4.50
C GLY A 76 -20.26 -2.15 -3.22
N ALA A 77 -19.14 -2.21 -2.50
CA ALA A 77 -18.94 -1.39 -1.29
C ALA A 77 -18.94 0.12 -1.61
N ARG A 78 -18.32 0.52 -2.73
CA ARG A 78 -18.35 1.91 -3.22
C ARG A 78 -19.76 2.30 -3.68
N LEU A 79 -20.46 1.41 -4.37
CA LEU A 79 -21.81 1.63 -4.86
C LEU A 79 -22.79 1.82 -3.70
N SER A 80 -22.75 0.95 -2.70
CA SER A 80 -23.57 1.06 -1.49
C SER A 80 -23.30 2.36 -0.72
N ARG A 81 -22.04 2.80 -0.64
CA ARG A 81 -21.68 4.10 -0.04
C ARG A 81 -22.28 5.27 -0.82
N ASN A 82 -22.19 5.23 -2.15
CA ASN A 82 -22.73 6.29 -3.01
C ASN A 82 -24.26 6.30 -3.00
N SER A 83 -24.90 5.14 -3.01
CA SER A 83 -26.36 4.97 -2.87
C SER A 83 -26.86 5.64 -1.57
N LYS A 84 -26.16 5.40 -0.44
CA LYS A 84 -26.47 6.08 0.84
C LYS A 84 -26.30 7.59 0.78
N ASN A 85 -25.24 8.07 0.13
CA ASN A 85 -25.03 9.51 -0.04
C ASN A 85 -26.14 10.15 -0.88
N VAL A 86 -26.56 9.48 -1.96
CA VAL A 86 -27.64 9.95 -2.84
C VAL A 86 -28.98 9.99 -2.11
N ALA A 87 -29.29 8.97 -1.31
CA ALA A 87 -30.48 8.97 -0.45
C ALA A 87 -30.47 10.16 0.52
N LYS A 88 -29.33 10.44 1.15
CA LYS A 88 -29.17 11.59 2.05
C LYS A 88 -29.33 12.92 1.33
N PHE A 89 -28.78 13.06 0.12
CA PHE A 89 -28.95 14.27 -0.67
C PHE A 89 -30.39 14.44 -1.15
N ALA A 90 -31.08 13.36 -1.49
CA ALA A 90 -32.49 13.40 -1.86
C ALA A 90 -33.35 13.92 -0.70
N GLU A 91 -33.10 13.43 0.52
CA GLU A 91 -33.76 13.91 1.73
C GLU A 91 -33.53 15.42 1.96
N MET A 92 -32.27 15.87 1.80
CA MET A 92 -31.94 17.30 1.92
C MET A 92 -32.62 18.14 0.82
N ALA A 93 -32.74 17.63 -0.40
CA ALA A 93 -33.41 18.32 -1.50
C ALA A 93 -34.93 18.45 -1.25
N GLU A 94 -35.58 17.45 -0.65
CA GLU A 94 -37.00 17.56 -0.30
C GLU A 94 -37.24 18.65 0.76
N LEU A 95 -36.34 18.83 1.74
CA LEU A 95 -36.47 19.87 2.75
C LEU A 95 -36.35 21.30 2.20
N LEU A 96 -35.59 21.47 1.11
CA LEU A 96 -35.36 22.79 0.50
C LEU A 96 -36.40 23.15 -0.57
N SER A 97 -37.32 22.23 -0.89
CA SER A 97 -38.35 22.36 -1.93
C SER A 97 -39.51 23.31 -1.62
N GLY A 98 -39.50 23.95 -0.44
CA GLY A 98 -40.44 25.02 -0.06
C GLY A 98 -39.80 26.42 0.05
N SER A 99 -38.58 26.62 -0.46
CA SER A 99 -37.78 27.84 -0.26
C SER A 99 -37.66 28.70 -1.52
N GLU A 100 -37.01 29.86 -1.41
CA GLU A 100 -36.65 30.72 -2.55
C GLU A 100 -35.82 29.98 -3.63
N TYR A 101 -35.21 28.83 -3.29
CA TYR A 101 -34.34 28.04 -4.17
C TYR A 101 -35.03 26.91 -4.94
N ASN A 102 -36.38 26.85 -4.95
CA ASN A 102 -37.14 25.74 -5.51
C ASN A 102 -36.77 25.34 -6.95
N ASN A 103 -36.44 26.31 -7.81
CA ASN A 103 -36.04 26.02 -9.19
C ASN A 103 -34.70 25.29 -9.28
N PHE A 104 -33.73 25.66 -8.44
CA PHE A 104 -32.42 25.01 -8.37
C PHE A 104 -32.52 23.62 -7.70
N VAL A 105 -33.27 23.54 -6.61
CA VAL A 105 -33.48 22.30 -5.84
C VAL A 105 -34.30 21.28 -6.63
N GLY A 106 -35.23 21.74 -7.48
CA GLY A 106 -36.04 20.88 -8.36
C GLY A 106 -35.20 20.04 -9.32
N ASP A 107 -34.20 20.64 -9.96
CA ASP A 107 -33.27 19.96 -10.87
C ASP A 107 -32.36 18.96 -10.12
N ALA A 108 -31.88 19.36 -8.94
CA ALA A 108 -31.10 18.50 -8.05
C ALA A 108 -31.92 17.26 -7.61
N ARG A 109 -33.18 17.44 -7.21
CA ARG A 109 -34.09 16.35 -6.83
C ARG A 109 -34.37 15.39 -7.99
N GLY A 110 -34.61 15.93 -9.20
CA GLY A 110 -34.80 15.10 -10.40
C GLY A 110 -33.57 14.26 -10.72
N THR A 111 -32.38 14.88 -10.65
CA THR A 111 -31.10 14.18 -10.82
C THR A 111 -30.88 13.09 -9.77
N LEU A 112 -31.17 13.38 -8.50
CA LEU A 112 -31.01 12.43 -7.38
C LEU A 112 -32.00 11.24 -7.46
N SER A 113 -33.22 11.48 -7.94
CA SER A 113 -34.20 10.43 -8.22
C SER A 113 -33.70 9.48 -9.31
N ASN A 114 -33.19 10.03 -10.43
CA ASN A 114 -32.63 9.24 -11.51
C ASN A 114 -31.42 8.42 -11.06
N MET A 115 -30.53 9.02 -10.26
CA MET A 115 -29.40 8.33 -9.64
C MET A 115 -29.86 7.17 -8.75
N SER A 116 -30.89 7.37 -7.91
CA SER A 116 -31.44 6.33 -7.04
C SER A 116 -31.98 5.13 -7.83
N LEU A 117 -32.66 5.39 -8.95
CA LEU A 117 -33.15 4.33 -9.87
C LEU A 117 -31.98 3.54 -10.48
N LEU A 118 -30.90 4.22 -10.89
CA LEU A 118 -29.71 3.58 -11.43
C LEU A 118 -29.01 2.70 -10.38
N PHE A 119 -28.84 3.19 -9.15
CA PHE A 119 -28.22 2.39 -8.08
C PHE A 119 -29.04 1.13 -7.76
N ASN A 120 -30.37 1.23 -7.69
CA ASN A 120 -31.25 0.07 -7.48
C ASN A 120 -31.19 -0.97 -8.63
N SER A 121 -30.87 -0.52 -9.85
CA SER A 121 -30.71 -1.40 -11.00
C SER A 121 -29.36 -2.13 -11.02
N ALA A 122 -28.33 -1.56 -10.37
CA ALA A 122 -26.98 -2.10 -10.32
C ALA A 122 -26.74 -3.05 -9.12
N GLU A 123 -27.67 -3.12 -8.17
CA GLU A 123 -27.65 -4.06 -7.02
C GLU A 123 -28.43 -5.37 -7.29
N ARG A 124 -29.05 -5.53 -8.48
CA ARG A 124 -29.66 -6.78 -8.97
C ARG A 124 -28.70 -7.58 -9.85
#